data_AF-A0A960HNP9-F1
#
_entry.id   AF-A0A960HNP9-F1
#
_cell.length_a   1.000
_cell.length_b   1.000
_cell.length_c   1.000
_cell.angle_alpha   90.00
_cell.angle_beta   90.00
_cell.angle_gamma   90.00
#
_symmetry.space_group_name_H-M   'P 1'
#
loop_
_entity.id
_entity.type
_entity.pdbx_description
1 polymer ?
#
loop_
_entity_poly.entity_id
_entity_poly.type
_entity_poly.pdbx_seq_one_letter_code
_entity_poly.pdbx_strand_id
1 'polypeptide(L)'
;RDQLAEIVASPATHLLVARDDDGAILGSLTLVLFRIPTGLRAWIEDVVVDGDARGRGVGEALNRYAIDVAAERGARSVDLTSRPSREAANRLYQRLGFVPRDTNVYRYQG
;
A
#
# COMPACT_ATOMS: atom_id res chain seq x y z
N ARG A 1 -10.22 3.93 -17.17
CA ARG A 1 -11.49 3.68 -16.45
C ARG A 1 -11.68 2.20 -16.20
N ASP A 2 -11.46 1.37 -17.22
CA ASP A 2 -11.68 -0.09 -17.13
C ASP A 2 -10.71 -0.79 -16.17
N GLN A 3 -9.41 -0.44 -16.18
CA GLN A 3 -8.43 -0.98 -15.23
C GLN A 3 -8.78 -0.72 -13.76
N LEU A 4 -9.33 0.46 -13.43
CA LEU A 4 -9.80 0.75 -12.07
C LEU A 4 -11.01 -0.10 -11.69
N ALA A 5 -11.92 -0.35 -12.65
CA ALA A 5 -13.06 -1.22 -12.43
C ALA A 5 -12.62 -2.67 -12.16
N GLU A 6 -11.60 -3.16 -12.89
CA GLU A 6 -11.00 -4.48 -12.65
C GLU A 6 -10.37 -4.58 -11.26
N ILE A 7 -9.64 -3.55 -10.82
CA ILE A 7 -9.06 -3.48 -9.47
C ILE A 7 -10.16 -3.56 -8.41
N VAL A 8 -11.23 -2.77 -8.55
CA VAL A 8 -12.32 -2.71 -7.57
C VAL A 8 -13.16 -3.99 -7.55
N ALA A 9 -13.32 -4.65 -8.70
CA ALA A 9 -14.03 -5.92 -8.82
C ALA A 9 -13.20 -7.13 -8.34
N SER A 10 -11.88 -6.98 -8.22
CA SER A 10 -11.00 -8.06 -7.78
C SER A 10 -11.27 -8.45 -6.32
N PRO A 11 -11.46 -9.74 -6.01
CA PRO A 11 -11.60 -10.20 -4.64
C PRO A 11 -10.29 -10.12 -3.85
N ALA A 12 -9.15 -9.98 -4.54
CA ALA A 12 -7.82 -9.95 -3.95
C ALA A 12 -7.26 -8.54 -3.81
N THR A 13 -7.93 -7.52 -4.35
CA THR A 13 -7.39 -6.16 -4.40
C THR A 13 -8.35 -5.18 -3.73
N HIS A 14 -7.81 -4.29 -2.92
CA HIS A 14 -8.55 -3.26 -2.22
C HIS A 14 -7.96 -1.90 -2.58
N LEU A 15 -8.75 -1.08 -3.29
CA LEU A 15 -8.40 0.32 -3.54
C LEU A 15 -8.85 1.16 -2.34
N LEU A 16 -7.88 1.63 -1.56
CA LEU A 16 -8.11 2.50 -0.41
C LEU A 16 -7.98 3.96 -0.87
N VAL A 17 -8.87 4.82 -0.38
CA VAL A 17 -8.93 6.23 -0.76
C VAL A 17 -9.00 7.08 0.51
N ALA A 18 -8.10 8.05 0.63
CA ALA A 18 -8.17 9.06 1.67
C ALA A 18 -8.95 10.27 1.14
N ARG A 19 -9.87 10.78 1.96
CA ARG A 19 -10.68 11.97 1.64
C ARG A 19 -10.57 12.99 2.77
N ASP A 20 -10.74 14.26 2.44
CA ASP A 20 -11.01 15.29 3.45
C ASP A 20 -12.50 15.34 3.83
N ASP A 21 -12.83 16.28 4.73
CA ASP A 21 -14.18 16.49 5.25
C ASP A 21 -15.18 16.92 4.16
N ASP A 22 -14.69 17.57 3.10
CA ASP A 22 -15.47 17.96 1.93
C ASP A 22 -15.61 16.83 0.89
N GLY A 23 -14.97 15.69 1.14
CA GLY A 23 -15.02 14.49 0.31
C GLY A 23 -14.03 14.48 -0.86
N ALA A 24 -13.14 15.47 -0.97
CA ALA A 24 -12.11 15.51 -2.00
C ALA A 24 -11.05 14.43 -1.75
N ILE A 25 -10.63 13.75 -2.83
CA ILE A 25 -9.66 12.66 -2.76
C ILE A 25 -8.26 13.25 -2.59
N LEU A 26 -7.60 12.91 -1.47
CA LEU A 26 -6.25 13.37 -1.15
C LEU A 26 -5.16 12.35 -1.50
N GLY A 27 -5.53 11.10 -1.75
CA GLY A 27 -4.60 10.04 -2.08
C GLY A 27 -5.26 8.67 -2.14
N SER A 28 -4.50 7.71 -2.62
CA SER A 28 -4.91 6.32 -2.76
C SER A 28 -3.77 5.35 -2.46
N LEU A 29 -4.15 4.12 -2.12
CA LEU A 29 -3.26 2.99 -1.92
C LEU A 29 -3.95 1.73 -2.43
N THR A 30 -3.23 0.86 -3.12
CA THR A 30 -3.72 -0.46 -3.52
C THR A 30 -3.19 -1.51 -2.56
N LEU A 31 -4.08 -2.18 -1.82
CA LEU A 31 -3.72 -3.31 -0.95
C LEU A 31 -4.09 -4.62 -1.62
N VAL A 32 -3.10 -5.49 -1.84
CA VAL A 32 -3.30 -6.82 -2.42
C VAL A 32 -3.28 -7.86 -1.30
N LEU A 33 -4.30 -8.71 -1.23
CA LEU A 33 -4.41 -9.83 -0.31
C LEU A 33 -4.44 -11.14 -1.11
N PHE A 34 -3.46 -12.00 -0.87
CA PHE A 34 -3.34 -13.26 -1.59
C PHE A 34 -2.94 -14.42 -0.68
N ARG A 35 -3.55 -15.58 -0.92
CA ARG A 35 -3.31 -16.79 -0.14
C ARG A 35 -2.25 -17.64 -0.82
N ILE A 36 -1.30 -18.09 -0.01
CA ILE A 36 -0.30 -19.07 -0.39
C ILE A 36 -0.32 -20.23 0.63
N PRO A 37 0.42 -21.34 0.41
CA PRO A 37 0.41 -22.47 1.34
C PRO A 37 0.77 -22.12 2.79
N THR A 38 1.58 -21.07 3.00
CA THR A 38 1.99 -20.62 4.34
C THR A 38 1.08 -19.55 4.95
N GLY A 39 -0.07 -19.24 4.35
CA GLY A 39 -1.09 -18.34 4.91
C GLY A 39 -1.50 -17.20 3.97
N LEU A 40 -2.30 -16.28 4.49
CA LEU A 40 -2.66 -15.04 3.79
C LEU A 40 -1.50 -14.04 3.91
N ARG A 41 -1.14 -13.38 2.81
CA ARG A 41 -0.18 -12.27 2.79
C ARG A 41 -0.84 -11.02 2.25
N ALA A 42 -0.34 -9.88 2.70
CA ALA A 42 -0.72 -8.57 2.20
C ALA A 42 0.47 -7.88 1.52
N TRP A 43 0.19 -7.13 0.48
CA TRP A 43 1.19 -6.33 -0.23
C TRP A 43 0.65 -4.94 -0.53
N ILE A 44 1.42 -3.92 -0.19
CA ILE A 44 1.06 -2.53 -0.49
C ILE A 44 1.68 -2.12 -1.82
N GLU A 45 0.83 -1.72 -2.75
CA GLU A 45 1.17 -1.21 -4.08
C GLU A 45 0.62 0.20 -4.29
N ASP A 46 1.23 0.94 -5.22
CA ASP A 46 0.70 2.19 -5.79
C ASP A 46 0.21 3.23 -4.77
N VAL A 47 1.07 3.55 -3.80
CA VAL A 47 0.81 4.65 -2.85
C VAL A 47 1.01 6.00 -3.54
N VAL A 48 -0.08 6.74 -3.69
CA VAL A 48 -0.12 8.07 -4.30
C VAL A 48 -0.80 9.05 -3.33
N VAL A 49 -0.17 10.20 -3.13
CA VAL A 49 -0.73 11.32 -2.37
C VAL A 49 -0.71 12.54 -3.26
N ASP A 50 -1.83 13.25 -3.30
CA ASP A 50 -1.96 14.51 -4.04
C ASP A 50 -0.84 15.48 -3.62
N GLY A 51 -0.30 16.22 -4.58
CA GLY A 51 0.81 17.14 -4.36
C GLY A 51 0.51 18.17 -3.27
N ASP A 52 -0.69 18.72 -3.29
CA ASP A 52 -1.16 19.75 -2.37
C ASP A 52 -1.53 19.17 -1.00
N ALA A 53 -1.69 17.84 -0.92
CA ALA A 53 -1.95 17.12 0.31
C ALA A 53 -0.68 16.57 1.00
N ARG A 54 0.50 16.74 0.41
CA ARG A 54 1.76 16.23 1.00
C ARG A 54 2.09 16.93 2.32
N GLY A 55 2.77 16.20 3.21
CA GLY A 55 3.12 16.71 4.53
C GLY A 55 1.96 16.75 5.54
N ARG A 56 0.71 16.53 5.12
CA ARG A 56 -0.48 16.50 5.99
C ARG A 56 -0.79 15.13 6.62
N GLY A 57 0.16 14.19 6.56
CA GLY A 57 -0.02 12.85 7.13
C GLY A 57 -0.86 11.86 6.31
N VAL A 58 -1.38 12.25 5.13
CA VAL A 58 -2.25 11.40 4.29
C VAL A 58 -1.63 10.04 3.96
N GLY A 59 -0.36 10.02 3.53
CA GLY A 59 0.33 8.76 3.24
C GLY A 59 0.51 7.88 4.47
N GLU A 60 0.67 8.47 5.65
CA GLU A 60 0.75 7.73 6.91
C GLU A 60 -0.60 7.10 7.25
N ALA A 61 -1.69 7.88 7.16
CA ALA A 61 -3.04 7.40 7.41
C ALA A 61 -3.43 6.24 6.47
N LEU A 62 -3.14 6.36 5.17
CA LEU A 62 -3.39 5.29 4.19
C LEU A 62 -2.66 3.99 4.55
N ASN A 63 -1.37 4.08 4.89
CA ASN A 63 -0.59 2.88 5.21
C ASN A 63 -1.00 2.24 6.53
N ARG A 64 -1.32 3.03 7.56
CA ARG A 64 -1.85 2.50 8.83
C ARG A 64 -3.17 1.76 8.60
N TYR A 65 -4.09 2.39 7.88
CA TYR A 65 -5.36 1.75 7.54
C TYR A 65 -5.17 0.47 6.72
N ALA A 66 -4.21 0.45 5.79
CA ALA A 66 -3.88 -0.76 5.03
C ALA A 66 -3.33 -1.89 5.92
N ILE A 67 -2.48 -1.56 6.90
CA ILE A 67 -1.97 -2.51 7.89
C ILE A 67 -3.10 -3.07 8.74
N ASP A 68 -4.02 -2.22 9.20
CA ASP A 68 -5.18 -2.62 10.01
C ASP A 68 -6.09 -3.57 9.21
N VAL A 69 -6.43 -3.23 7.97
CA VAL A 69 -7.21 -4.10 7.07
C VAL A 69 -6.50 -5.44 6.86
N ALA A 70 -5.18 -5.45 6.66
CA ALA A 70 -4.43 -6.70 6.52
C ALA A 70 -4.49 -7.56 7.78
N ALA A 71 -4.36 -6.94 8.97
CA ALA A 71 -4.45 -7.63 10.26
C ALA A 71 -5.85 -8.20 10.49
N GLU A 72 -6.92 -7.43 10.24
CA GLU A 72 -8.31 -7.87 10.36
C GLU A 72 -8.63 -9.06 9.45
N ARG A 73 -8.02 -9.10 8.26
CA ARG A 73 -8.16 -10.20 7.31
C ARG A 73 -7.32 -11.43 7.68
N GLY A 74 -6.50 -11.35 8.73
CA GLY A 74 -5.63 -12.42 9.20
C GLY A 74 -4.39 -12.63 8.31
N ALA A 75 -3.91 -11.57 7.65
CA ALA A 75 -2.65 -11.63 6.91
C ALA A 75 -1.48 -11.82 7.88
N ARG A 76 -0.55 -12.71 7.52
CA ARG A 76 0.63 -13.02 8.34
C ARG A 76 1.79 -12.04 8.12
N SER A 77 1.77 -11.32 7.01
CA SER A 77 2.74 -10.26 6.71
C SER A 77 2.10 -9.17 5.86
N VAL A 78 2.66 -7.97 5.97
CA VAL A 78 2.44 -6.86 5.06
C VAL A 78 3.81 -6.48 4.51
N ASP A 79 4.00 -6.62 3.21
CA ASP A 79 5.26 -6.31 2.55
C ASP A 79 5.04 -5.21 1.49
N LEU A 80 6.10 -4.49 1.13
CA LEU A 80 6.10 -3.48 0.06
C LEU A 80 7.49 -3.35 -0.54
N THR A 81 7.59 -2.75 -1.72
CA THR A 81 8.88 -2.31 -2.27
C THR A 81 8.90 -0.80 -2.47
N SER A 82 10.06 -0.21 -2.26
CA SER A 82 10.30 1.21 -2.48
C SER A 82 11.69 1.39 -3.09
N ARG A 83 11.79 2.22 -4.12
CA ARG A 83 13.11 2.55 -4.69
C ARG A 83 13.92 3.34 -3.64
N PRO A 84 15.25 3.15 -3.57
CA PRO A 84 16.10 3.93 -2.66
C PRO A 84 15.92 5.45 -2.82
N SER A 85 15.73 5.92 -4.06
CA SER A 85 15.52 7.35 -4.37
C SER A 85 14.23 7.96 -3.82
N ARG A 86 13.26 7.15 -3.36
CA ARG A 86 12.02 7.64 -2.73
C ARG A 86 12.23 7.89 -1.23
N GLU A 87 13.20 8.74 -0.87
CA GLU A 87 13.64 8.90 0.53
C GLU A 87 12.51 9.22 1.51
N ALA A 88 11.60 10.14 1.17
CA ALA A 88 10.48 10.49 2.02
C ALA A 88 9.54 9.30 2.29
N ALA A 89 9.31 8.46 1.27
CA ALA A 89 8.52 7.23 1.44
C ALA A 89 9.26 6.20 2.29
N ASN A 90 10.56 5.99 2.06
CA ASN A 90 11.37 5.08 2.89
C ASN A 90 11.38 5.51 4.37
N ARG A 91 11.54 6.81 4.65
CA ARG A 91 11.42 7.34 6.04
C ARG A 91 10.04 7.13 6.62
N LEU A 92 8.97 7.31 5.83
CA LEU A 92 7.60 7.01 6.27
C LEU A 92 7.45 5.53 6.66
N TYR A 93 7.88 4.60 5.79
CA TYR A 93 7.76 3.17 6.05
C TYR A 93 8.54 2.75 7.31
N GLN A 94 9.76 3.26 7.49
CA GLN A 94 10.55 3.00 8.71
C GLN A 94 9.86 3.52 9.98
N ARG A 95 9.27 4.73 9.95
CA ARG A 95 8.49 5.26 11.08
C ARG A 95 7.23 4.43 11.39
N LEU A 96 6.66 3.78 10.38
CA LEU A 96 5.52 2.88 10.52
C LEU A 96 5.92 1.48 11.01
N GLY A 97 7.21 1.22 11.21
CA GLY A 97 7.71 -0.06 11.70
C GLY A 97 8.06 -1.08 10.62
N PHE A 98 8.00 -0.71 9.33
CA PHE A 98 8.57 -1.56 8.28
C PHE A 98 10.09 -1.59 8.40
N VAL A 99 10.64 -2.80 8.30
CA VAL A 99 12.08 -3.03 8.32
C VAL A 99 12.55 -3.51 6.95
N PRO A 100 13.74 -3.08 6.46
CA PRO A 100 14.31 -3.62 5.25
C PRO A 100 14.52 -5.13 5.38
N ARG A 101 14.19 -5.87 4.31
CA ARG A 101 14.52 -7.30 4.19
C ARG A 101 15.80 -7.43 3.39
N ASP A 102 16.74 -8.23 3.90
CA ASP A 102 17.94 -8.61 3.15
C ASP A 102 17.57 -9.70 2.14
N THR A 103 17.20 -9.27 0.93
CA THR A 103 16.78 -10.15 -0.17
C THR A 103 16.95 -9.47 -1.52
N ASN A 104 17.06 -10.26 -2.59
CA ASN A 104 17.09 -9.77 -3.96
C ASN A 104 15.69 -9.66 -4.55
N VAL A 105 15.42 -8.60 -5.31
CA VAL A 105 14.22 -8.47 -6.15
C VAL A 105 14.63 -8.76 -7.59
N TYR A 106 14.19 -9.89 -8.14
CA TYR A 106 14.42 -10.25 -9.53
C TYR A 106 13.20 -9.90 -10.38
N ARG A 107 13.44 -9.29 -11.55
CA ARG A 107 12.43 -9.11 -12.60
C ARG A 107 12.81 -9.96 -13.79
N TYR A 108 11.91 -10.83 -14.22
CA TYR A 108 12.07 -11.53 -15.48
C TYR A 108 12.06 -10.53 -16.64
N GLN A 109 13.05 -10.63 -17.53
CA GLN A 109 13.10 -9.90 -18.78
C GLN A 109 13.09 -10.94 -19.89
N GLY A 110 11.93 -11.10 -20.52
CA GLY A 110 11.70 -11.99 -21.65
C GLY A 110 10.43 -11.58 -22.37
#